data_AF-A0A2D6XAC0-F1
#
_entry.id   AF-A0A2D6XAC0-F1
#
_cell.length_a   1.000
_cell.length_b   1.000
_cell.length_c   1.000
_cell.angle_alpha   90.00
_cell.angle_beta   90.00
_cell.angle_gamma   90.00
#
_symmetry.space_group_name_H-M   'P 1'
#
loop_
_entity.id
_entity.type
_entity.pdbx_description
1 polymer ?
#
loop_
_entity_poly.entity_id
_entity_poly.type
_entity_poly.pdbx_seq_one_letter_code
_entity_poly.pdbx_strand_id
1 'polypeptide(L)'
;MGYLDNSSVTVDAVLTKKGRELLARGQNEFKITHFALADDEVDYDLYNTDHPLGTAYYGAAIESMPVMEALPDETQALKYKLMTMPKGLSNLGRVPVVQIANTSGQTHDASTPIGILPTTLNFQNANNTLGYTAVLSDSDVASLVATQGVTGQPTVPAFIGDNEAAQSVTVQGFAFQVVGKQNTQSEKQASITIIGNETGGQVTFSFTIRKWDGTT
;
A
#
# COMPACT_ATOMS: atom_id res chain seq x y z
N MET A 1 20.31 -12.03 -6.75
CA MET A 1 21.41 -11.08 -6.44
C MET A 1 22.58 -11.87 -5.90
N GLY A 2 23.80 -11.55 -6.30
CA GLY A 2 25.00 -12.27 -5.84
C GLY A 2 26.01 -11.31 -5.19
N TYR A 3 26.55 -11.72 -4.04
CA TYR A 3 27.73 -11.11 -3.44
C TYR A 3 28.95 -11.87 -3.95
N LEU A 4 29.77 -11.24 -4.79
CA LEU A 4 30.99 -11.87 -5.33
C LEU A 4 32.19 -11.60 -4.43
N ASP A 5 32.30 -10.36 -3.98
CA ASP A 5 33.19 -9.92 -2.92
C ASP A 5 32.45 -8.86 -2.09
N ASN A 6 32.92 -8.55 -0.88
CA ASN A 6 32.29 -7.55 -0.01
C ASN A 6 32.40 -6.10 -0.53
N SER A 7 32.73 -5.93 -1.82
CA SER A 7 32.89 -4.67 -2.54
C SER A 7 32.05 -4.56 -3.82
N SER A 8 31.48 -5.66 -4.33
CA SER A 8 30.71 -5.68 -5.57
C SER A 8 29.42 -6.49 -5.40
N VAL A 9 28.32 -5.88 -5.84
CA VAL A 9 26.99 -6.49 -5.85
C VAL A 9 26.55 -6.60 -7.31
N THR A 10 26.30 -7.82 -7.75
CA THR A 10 25.77 -8.08 -9.09
C THR A 10 24.27 -8.34 -9.00
N VAL A 11 23.50 -7.59 -9.78
CA VAL A 11 22.04 -7.69 -9.86
C VAL A 11 21.66 -8.04 -11.30
N ASP A 12 20.91 -9.13 -11.44
CA ASP A 12 20.18 -9.45 -12.68
C ASP A 12 18.76 -8.91 -12.52
N ALA A 13 18.28 -8.12 -13.49
CA ALA A 13 17.01 -7.41 -13.38
C ALA A 13 16.38 -7.12 -14.74
N VAL A 14 15.05 -7.22 -14.79
CA VAL A 14 14.24 -6.72 -15.91
C VAL A 14 13.85 -5.27 -15.62
N LEU A 15 14.28 -4.36 -16.49
CA LEU A 15 14.02 -2.92 -16.31
C LEU A 15 12.64 -2.52 -16.81
N THR A 16 11.99 -1.59 -16.11
CA THR A 16 10.79 -0.90 -16.61
C THR A 16 11.13 -0.01 -17.82
N LYS A 17 10.12 0.50 -18.52
CA LYS A 17 10.32 1.48 -19.62
C LYS A 17 11.17 2.67 -19.17
N LYS A 18 10.92 3.19 -17.95
CA LYS A 18 11.68 4.29 -17.37
C LYS A 18 13.11 3.88 -17.01
N GLY A 19 13.30 2.68 -16.45
CA GLY A 19 14.64 2.16 -16.17
C GLY A 19 15.48 2.03 -17.44
N ARG A 20 14.90 1.52 -18.54
CA ARG A 20 15.57 1.46 -19.85
C ARG A 20 15.91 2.85 -20.41
N GLU A 21 15.01 3.82 -20.23
CA GLU A 21 15.26 5.21 -20.63
C GLU A 21 16.47 5.81 -19.88
N LEU A 22 16.52 5.64 -18.55
CA LEU A 22 17.63 6.14 -17.73
C LEU A 22 18.95 5.43 -18.05
N LEU A 23 18.91 4.13 -18.33
CA LEU A 23 20.09 3.39 -18.79
C LEU A 23 20.58 3.88 -20.15
N ALA A 24 19.65 4.16 -21.08
CA ALA A 24 19.97 4.63 -22.43
C ALA A 24 20.52 6.07 -22.47
N ARG A 25 20.17 6.92 -21.50
CA ARG A 25 20.70 8.29 -21.37
C ARG A 25 22.19 8.32 -20.96
N GLY A 26 22.70 7.25 -20.34
CA GLY A 26 24.09 7.17 -19.89
C GLY A 26 24.39 8.08 -18.67
N GLN A 27 25.67 8.27 -18.34
CA GLN A 27 26.15 9.22 -17.31
C GLN A 27 25.80 8.90 -15.84
N ASN A 28 25.74 7.61 -15.45
CA ASN A 28 25.37 7.20 -14.08
C ASN A 28 23.97 7.70 -13.65
N GLU A 29 23.06 7.97 -14.59
CA GLU A 29 21.65 8.28 -14.25
C GLU A 29 20.91 7.05 -13.69
N PHE A 30 21.30 5.84 -14.10
CA PHE A 30 20.75 4.61 -13.54
C PHE A 30 21.42 4.28 -12.20
N LYS A 31 20.77 4.70 -11.11
CA LYS A 31 21.17 4.38 -9.72
C LYS A 31 20.03 3.66 -9.01
N ILE A 32 20.33 2.53 -8.38
CA ILE A 32 19.42 1.85 -7.47
C ILE A 32 19.43 2.64 -6.16
N THR A 33 18.38 3.45 -5.93
CA THR A 33 18.24 4.27 -4.71
C THR A 33 17.39 3.60 -3.64
N HIS A 34 16.45 2.78 -4.09
CA HIS A 34 15.51 2.06 -3.25
C HIS A 34 15.35 0.65 -3.82
N PHE A 35 15.13 -0.31 -2.94
CA PHE A 35 14.76 -1.67 -3.28
C PHE A 35 13.66 -2.11 -2.33
N ALA A 36 12.75 -2.92 -2.84
CA ALA A 36 11.78 -3.65 -2.05
C ALA A 36 12.04 -5.13 -2.28
N LEU A 37 11.96 -5.91 -1.21
CA LEU A 37 11.93 -7.36 -1.31
C LEU A 37 10.49 -7.81 -1.16
N ALA A 38 10.15 -8.93 -1.76
CA ALA A 38 8.92 -9.66 -1.48
C ALA A 38 9.26 -11.11 -1.17
N ASP A 39 8.26 -11.81 -0.65
CA ASP A 39 8.28 -13.26 -0.50
C ASP A 39 7.32 -13.88 -1.51
N ASP A 40 7.79 -14.91 -2.21
CA ASP A 40 7.08 -15.64 -3.27
C ASP A 40 6.30 -16.85 -2.69
N GLU A 41 5.94 -16.80 -1.40
CA GLU A 41 5.28 -17.89 -0.67
C GLU A 41 6.16 -19.16 -0.60
N VAL A 42 7.47 -18.99 -0.36
CA VAL A 42 8.36 -20.13 -0.15
C VAL A 42 7.96 -20.84 1.14
N ASP A 43 7.61 -22.13 1.03
CA ASP A 43 7.38 -22.97 2.21
C ASP A 43 8.72 -23.29 2.89
N TYR A 44 9.01 -22.53 3.95
CA TYR A 44 10.24 -22.70 4.73
C TYR A 44 10.23 -23.97 5.60
N ASP A 45 9.10 -24.66 5.77
CA ASP A 45 9.08 -25.96 6.49
C ASP A 45 9.79 -27.06 5.70
N LEU A 46 10.02 -26.85 4.41
CA LEU A 46 10.84 -27.73 3.57
C LEU A 46 12.35 -27.62 3.87
N TYR A 47 12.75 -26.68 4.73
CA TYR A 47 14.13 -26.57 5.21
C TYR A 47 14.43 -27.67 6.24
N ASN A 48 15.15 -28.70 5.82
CA ASN A 48 15.39 -29.89 6.63
C ASN A 48 16.77 -29.85 7.31
N THR A 49 16.82 -29.48 8.58
CA THR A 49 18.06 -29.48 9.40
C THR A 49 18.60 -30.88 9.73
N ASP A 50 17.81 -31.93 9.53
CA ASP A 50 18.20 -33.32 9.79
C ASP A 50 18.63 -34.04 8.51
N HIS A 51 18.88 -33.30 7.41
CA HIS A 51 19.24 -33.92 6.13
C HIS A 51 20.56 -34.73 6.27
N PRO A 52 20.57 -36.03 5.90
CA PRO A 52 21.69 -36.95 6.17
C PRO A 52 22.98 -36.58 5.43
N LEU A 53 22.87 -35.81 4.34
CA LEU A 53 24.03 -35.30 3.58
C LEU A 53 24.65 -34.02 4.18
N GLY A 54 24.16 -33.57 5.35
CA GLY A 54 24.70 -32.43 6.08
C GLY A 54 24.12 -31.07 5.67
N THR A 55 24.68 -30.01 6.25
CA THR A 55 24.17 -28.63 6.19
C THR A 55 24.04 -28.07 4.77
N ALA A 56 24.85 -28.55 3.83
CA ALA A 56 24.79 -28.13 2.42
C ALA A 56 23.49 -28.54 1.71
N TYR A 57 22.72 -29.47 2.28
CA TYR A 57 21.49 -29.99 1.67
C TYR A 57 20.21 -29.59 2.40
N TYR A 58 20.30 -28.78 3.46
CA TYR A 58 19.13 -28.40 4.25
C TYR A 58 18.10 -27.63 3.42
N GLY A 59 18.55 -26.82 2.46
CA GLY A 59 17.69 -26.06 1.55
C GLY A 59 17.40 -26.73 0.21
N ALA A 60 17.84 -27.98 -0.03
CA ALA A 60 17.83 -28.56 -1.37
C ALA A 60 16.43 -28.60 -2.02
N ALA A 61 15.38 -28.83 -1.23
CA ALA A 61 14.00 -28.81 -1.72
C ALA A 61 13.57 -27.40 -2.17
N ILE A 62 13.89 -26.38 -1.37
CA ILE A 62 13.59 -24.96 -1.66
C ILE A 62 14.40 -24.49 -2.88
N GLU A 63 15.68 -24.82 -2.96
CA GLU A 63 16.55 -24.43 -4.09
C GLU A 63 16.17 -25.10 -5.41
N SER A 64 15.52 -26.27 -5.33
CA SER A 64 15.02 -26.99 -6.51
C SER A 64 13.68 -26.47 -7.03
N MET A 65 13.04 -25.54 -6.31
CA MET A 65 11.79 -24.95 -6.77
C MET A 65 12.02 -24.10 -8.03
N PRO A 66 11.10 -24.17 -9.01
CA PRO A 66 11.18 -23.31 -10.17
C PRO A 66 10.96 -21.85 -9.74
N VAL A 67 12.00 -21.03 -9.86
CA VAL A 67 11.89 -19.59 -9.65
C VAL A 67 11.20 -18.99 -10.88
N MET A 68 10.10 -18.26 -10.67
CA MET A 68 9.46 -17.51 -11.76
C MET A 68 10.38 -16.42 -12.28
N GLU A 69 10.31 -16.13 -13.58
CA GLU A 69 11.11 -15.06 -14.19
C GLU A 69 10.74 -13.69 -13.62
N ALA A 70 11.70 -12.76 -13.61
CA ALA A 70 11.47 -11.41 -13.11
C ALA A 70 10.49 -10.65 -14.02
N LEU A 71 9.33 -10.28 -13.49
CA LEU A 71 8.36 -9.43 -14.17
C LEU A 71 8.54 -7.96 -13.77
N PRO A 72 8.42 -7.00 -14.71
CA PRO A 72 8.54 -5.57 -14.40
C PRO A 72 7.30 -5.00 -13.70
N ASP A 73 6.18 -5.73 -13.66
CA ASP A 73 4.95 -5.32 -12.97
C ASP A 73 4.98 -5.79 -11.52
N GLU A 74 5.16 -4.84 -10.61
CA GLU A 74 5.24 -5.09 -9.17
C GLU A 74 3.92 -5.56 -8.55
N THR A 75 2.77 -5.33 -9.19
CA THR A 75 1.47 -5.80 -8.67
C THR A 75 1.32 -7.32 -8.78
N GLN A 76 2.05 -7.94 -9.72
CA GLN A 76 2.08 -9.39 -9.92
C GLN A 76 3.32 -10.01 -9.30
N ALA A 77 4.50 -9.38 -9.47
CA ALA A 77 5.76 -9.92 -8.98
C ALA A 77 5.95 -9.78 -7.47
N LEU A 78 5.39 -8.74 -6.84
CA LEU A 78 5.67 -8.41 -5.43
C LEU A 78 4.36 -8.32 -4.62
N LYS A 79 3.58 -9.41 -4.61
CA LYS A 79 2.29 -9.45 -3.89
C LYS A 79 2.46 -9.28 -2.37
N TYR A 80 3.46 -9.94 -1.77
CA TYR A 80 3.77 -9.84 -0.34
C TYR A 80 5.10 -9.14 -0.11
N LYS A 81 5.07 -7.80 -0.16
CA LYS A 81 6.26 -6.97 0.09
C LYS A 81 6.72 -7.10 1.54
N LEU A 82 8.02 -7.32 1.72
CA LEU A 82 8.66 -7.25 3.03
C LEU A 82 8.79 -5.78 3.46
N MET A 83 8.54 -5.54 4.73
CA MET A 83 8.62 -4.23 5.35
C MET A 83 9.73 -4.20 6.40
N THR A 84 10.60 -3.19 6.34
CA THR A 84 11.66 -3.01 7.33
C THR A 84 11.09 -2.37 8.58
N MET A 85 11.15 -3.10 9.70
CA MET A 85 10.75 -2.57 11.01
C MET A 85 11.98 -2.03 11.77
N PRO A 86 11.82 -0.98 12.59
CA PRO A 86 12.88 -0.53 13.50
C PRO A 86 13.34 -1.64 14.44
N LYS A 87 14.65 -1.68 14.70
CA LYS A 87 15.27 -2.66 15.61
C LYS A 87 14.60 -2.59 16.99
N GLY A 88 14.13 -3.72 17.50
CA GLY A 88 13.44 -3.84 18.79
C GLY A 88 11.93 -4.12 18.70
N LEU A 89 11.26 -3.80 17.58
CA LEU A 89 9.84 -4.15 17.38
C LEU A 89 9.64 -5.54 16.77
N SER A 90 10.64 -6.09 16.07
CA SER A 90 10.63 -7.49 15.60
C SER A 90 10.44 -8.49 16.75
N ASN A 91 10.91 -8.16 17.95
CA ASN A 91 10.77 -8.99 19.16
C ASN A 91 9.34 -9.11 19.68
N LEU A 92 8.39 -8.30 19.20
CA LEU A 92 6.99 -8.40 19.61
C LEU A 92 6.21 -9.41 18.74
N GLY A 93 6.73 -9.84 17.59
CA GLY A 93 6.10 -10.84 16.74
C GLY A 93 4.67 -10.49 16.35
N ARG A 94 4.36 -9.20 16.15
CA ARG A 94 3.04 -8.72 15.74
C ARG A 94 3.20 -7.76 14.57
N VAL A 95 2.43 -8.02 13.51
CA VAL A 95 2.33 -7.14 12.35
C VAL A 95 1.56 -5.87 12.75
N PRO A 96 1.97 -4.67 12.30
CA PRO A 96 1.18 -3.46 12.49
C PRO A 96 -0.17 -3.59 11.80
N VAL A 97 -1.26 -3.33 12.53
CA VAL A 97 -2.61 -3.40 11.97
C VAL A 97 -3.21 -2.01 12.03
N VAL A 98 -3.62 -1.48 10.88
CA VAL A 98 -4.38 -0.22 10.83
C VAL A 98 -5.82 -0.52 11.21
N GLN A 99 -6.35 0.23 12.17
CA GLN A 99 -7.72 0.19 12.64
C GLN A 99 -8.36 1.56 12.45
N ILE A 100 -9.66 1.55 12.20
CA ILE A 100 -10.53 2.72 12.27
C ILE A 100 -11.71 2.40 13.21
N ALA A 101 -12.32 3.42 13.80
CA ALA A 101 -13.50 3.23 14.66
C ALA A 101 -14.78 2.96 13.86
N ASN A 102 -14.82 3.35 12.59
CA ASN A 102 -15.98 3.19 11.72
C ASN A 102 -16.20 1.71 11.36
N THR A 103 -17.45 1.28 11.34
CA THR A 103 -17.83 -0.08 10.94
C THR A 103 -18.23 -0.13 9.47
N SER A 104 -17.92 -1.23 8.79
CA SER A 104 -18.28 -1.45 7.38
C SER A 104 -19.79 -1.70 7.23
N GLY A 105 -20.37 -1.29 6.11
CA GLY A 105 -21.77 -1.51 5.76
C GLY A 105 -22.76 -0.50 6.37
N GLN A 106 -22.26 0.53 7.06
CA GLN A 106 -23.12 1.59 7.57
C GLN A 106 -23.71 2.42 6.43
N THR A 107 -24.99 2.78 6.59
CA THR A 107 -25.68 3.68 5.66
C THR A 107 -25.68 5.08 6.25
N HIS A 108 -25.20 6.05 5.50
CA HIS A 108 -25.10 7.45 5.90
C HIS A 108 -25.96 8.33 5.00
N ASP A 109 -26.51 9.39 5.59
CA ASP A 109 -27.25 10.40 4.85
C ASP A 109 -26.28 11.31 4.07
N ALA A 110 -26.70 11.80 2.90
CA ALA A 110 -25.89 12.75 2.14
C ALA A 110 -25.63 14.04 2.93
N SER A 111 -24.54 14.74 2.63
CA SER A 111 -24.08 15.94 3.34
C SER A 111 -23.73 15.77 4.83
N THR A 112 -23.89 14.58 5.41
CA THR A 112 -23.43 14.31 6.78
C THR A 112 -21.96 13.90 6.77
N PRO A 113 -21.07 14.64 7.44
CA PRO A 113 -19.67 14.29 7.43
C PRO A 113 -19.35 13.08 8.32
N ILE A 114 -18.57 12.15 7.78
CA ILE A 114 -18.06 10.98 8.48
C ILE A 114 -16.59 11.24 8.79
N GLY A 115 -16.26 11.41 10.06
CA GLY A 115 -14.86 11.48 10.51
C GLY A 115 -14.22 10.09 10.53
N ILE A 116 -13.02 10.00 9.97
CA ILE A 116 -12.17 8.81 9.99
C ILE A 116 -10.89 9.19 10.72
N LEU A 117 -10.65 8.54 11.86
CA LEU A 117 -9.43 8.69 12.64
C LEU A 117 -8.71 7.34 12.69
N PRO A 118 -7.75 7.10 11.79
CA PRO A 118 -6.98 5.86 11.79
C PRO A 118 -6.03 5.78 12.96
N THR A 119 -5.89 4.58 13.51
CA THR A 119 -4.92 4.25 14.55
C THR A 119 -4.22 2.96 14.16
N THR A 120 -2.91 2.88 14.34
CA THR A 120 -2.18 1.63 14.08
C THR A 120 -1.90 0.92 15.39
N LEU A 121 -2.32 -0.35 15.47
CA LEU A 121 -2.02 -1.24 16.58
C LEU A 121 -0.66 -1.91 16.39
N ASN A 122 -0.10 -2.41 17.49
CA ASN A 122 1.14 -3.21 17.53
C ASN A 122 2.41 -2.48 17.06
N PHE A 123 2.36 -1.16 16.89
CA PHE A 123 3.52 -0.35 16.53
C PHE A 123 3.44 1.01 17.22
N GLN A 124 4.29 1.22 18.23
CA GLN A 124 4.38 2.48 18.95
C GLN A 124 4.85 3.58 18.00
N ASN A 125 4.19 4.74 18.03
CA ASN A 125 4.47 5.89 17.18
C ASN A 125 4.35 5.64 15.66
N ALA A 126 3.54 4.65 15.26
CA ALA A 126 3.26 4.35 13.86
C ALA A 126 2.64 5.54 13.13
N ASN A 127 3.10 5.77 11.89
CA ASN A 127 2.48 6.70 10.96
C ASN A 127 2.43 8.14 11.50
N ASN A 128 3.38 8.52 12.37
CA ASN A 128 3.44 9.85 12.97
C ASN A 128 4.16 10.88 12.10
N THR A 129 5.04 10.45 11.19
CA THR A 129 5.77 11.36 10.31
C THR A 129 5.11 11.45 8.94
N LEU A 130 4.81 10.29 8.33
CA LEU A 130 4.22 10.22 6.98
C LEU A 130 2.70 10.11 6.99
N GLY A 131 2.05 9.96 8.15
CA GLY A 131 0.60 9.84 8.25
C GLY A 131 0.03 8.61 7.55
N TYR A 132 -1.23 8.71 7.15
CA TYR A 132 -1.96 7.69 6.42
C TYR A 132 -2.30 8.20 5.01
N THR A 133 -2.58 7.27 4.10
CA THR A 133 -3.18 7.54 2.80
C THR A 133 -4.58 6.96 2.77
N ALA A 134 -5.58 7.79 2.50
CA ALA A 134 -6.96 7.38 2.28
C ALA A 134 -7.27 7.39 0.78
N VAL A 135 -7.81 6.29 0.28
CA VAL A 135 -8.24 6.11 -1.11
C VAL A 135 -9.74 5.86 -1.11
N LEU A 136 -10.51 6.80 -1.65
CA LEU A 136 -11.93 6.63 -1.94
C LEU A 136 -12.09 5.94 -3.29
N SER A 137 -12.94 4.90 -3.34
CA SER A 137 -13.16 4.11 -4.55
C SER A 137 -13.94 4.84 -5.64
N ASP A 138 -14.83 5.76 -5.27
CA ASP A 138 -15.73 6.45 -6.20
C ASP A 138 -15.99 7.88 -5.74
N SER A 139 -15.47 8.86 -6.49
CA SER A 139 -15.69 10.29 -6.21
C SER A 139 -17.09 10.79 -6.55
N ASP A 140 -17.91 10.06 -7.31
CA ASP A 140 -19.28 10.46 -7.62
C ASP A 140 -20.22 10.23 -6.43
N VAL A 141 -19.87 9.30 -5.53
CA VAL A 141 -20.66 8.97 -4.34
C VAL A 141 -20.34 9.90 -3.18
N ALA A 142 -19.05 10.20 -2.97
CA ALA A 142 -18.60 11.01 -1.84
C ALA A 142 -17.38 11.87 -2.20
N SER A 143 -17.15 12.91 -1.42
CA SER A 143 -15.87 13.63 -1.40
C SER A 143 -15.05 13.19 -0.19
N LEU A 144 -13.73 13.11 -0.39
CA LEU A 144 -12.76 12.76 0.64
C LEU A 144 -11.81 13.94 0.85
N VAL A 145 -11.62 14.35 2.09
CA VAL A 145 -10.72 15.45 2.47
C VAL A 145 -9.90 15.03 3.70
N ALA A 146 -8.63 15.42 3.76
CA ALA A 146 -7.83 15.30 4.98
C ALA A 146 -8.06 16.51 5.88
N THR A 147 -8.57 16.28 7.08
CA THR A 147 -8.78 17.32 8.10
C THR A 147 -7.46 17.71 8.78
N GLN A 148 -6.50 16.78 8.81
CA GLN A 148 -5.13 17.03 9.27
C GLN A 148 -4.16 16.53 8.20
N GLY A 149 -3.51 17.44 7.47
CA GLY A 149 -2.59 17.11 6.39
C GLY A 149 -1.19 16.75 6.88
N VAL A 150 -0.42 16.06 6.03
CA VAL A 150 1.01 15.79 6.22
C VAL A 150 1.82 16.84 5.44
N THR A 151 2.91 17.34 6.00
CA THR A 151 3.80 18.31 5.33
C THR A 151 4.56 17.65 4.16
N GLY A 152 4.53 18.26 2.97
CA GLY A 152 5.34 17.81 1.82
C GLY A 152 4.58 17.24 0.62
N GLN A 153 3.30 17.60 0.43
CA GLN A 153 2.53 17.17 -0.74
C GLN A 153 3.15 17.65 -2.07
N PRO A 154 3.42 16.77 -3.04
CA PRO A 154 3.35 17.18 -4.43
C PRO A 154 1.86 17.43 -4.75
N THR A 155 1.47 18.69 -4.88
CA THR A 155 0.16 19.06 -5.42
C THR A 155 0.09 18.55 -6.86
N VAL A 156 -0.68 17.50 -7.12
CA VAL A 156 -1.06 17.16 -8.49
C VAL A 156 -2.04 18.24 -8.96
N PRO A 157 -1.72 19.03 -10.00
CA PRO A 157 -2.67 20.00 -10.53
C PRO A 157 -3.87 19.28 -11.15
N ALA A 158 -5.04 19.41 -10.53
CA ALA A 158 -6.30 18.93 -11.10
C ALA A 158 -6.84 19.96 -12.10
N PHE A 159 -7.07 19.55 -13.34
CA PHE A 159 -7.71 20.38 -14.37
C PHE A 159 -9.24 20.21 -14.32
N ILE A 160 -9.97 21.28 -14.61
CA ILE A 160 -11.45 21.37 -14.54
C ILE A 160 -12.18 20.33 -15.44
N GLY A 161 -11.47 19.66 -16.35
CA GLY A 161 -12.03 18.66 -17.27
C GLY A 161 -11.78 17.18 -16.90
N ASP A 162 -11.12 16.87 -15.78
CA ASP A 162 -10.76 15.48 -15.41
C ASP A 162 -11.89 14.73 -14.66
N ASN A 163 -13.14 15.19 -14.80
CA ASN A 163 -14.22 14.89 -13.84
C ASN A 163 -15.35 14.02 -14.42
N GLU A 164 -15.12 13.32 -15.54
CA GLU A 164 -16.18 12.65 -16.33
C GLU A 164 -16.31 11.13 -16.08
N ALA A 165 -15.62 10.57 -15.09
CA ALA A 165 -15.78 9.18 -14.68
C ALA A 165 -15.65 9.06 -13.15
N ALA A 166 -16.23 8.00 -12.56
CA ALA A 166 -16.01 7.63 -11.16
C ALA A 166 -14.50 7.46 -10.90
N GLN A 167 -13.84 8.53 -10.48
CA GLN A 167 -12.39 8.55 -10.25
C GLN A 167 -12.11 8.23 -8.78
N SER A 168 -11.13 7.36 -8.54
CA SER A 168 -10.65 7.13 -7.19
C SER A 168 -9.94 8.38 -6.67
N VAL A 169 -10.33 8.88 -5.50
CA VAL A 169 -9.70 10.05 -4.87
C VAL A 169 -8.75 9.60 -3.79
N THR A 170 -7.48 9.98 -3.91
CA THR A 170 -6.43 9.65 -2.93
C THR A 170 -6.02 10.91 -2.18
N VAL A 171 -6.03 10.86 -0.84
CA VAL A 171 -5.63 11.97 0.03
C VAL A 171 -4.73 11.45 1.14
N GLN A 172 -3.70 12.20 1.51
CA GLN A 172 -2.81 11.86 2.62
C GLN A 172 -3.03 12.77 3.82
N GLY A 173 -2.98 12.22 5.03
CA GLY A 173 -3.33 12.94 6.25
C GLY A 173 -3.25 12.06 7.51
N PHE A 174 -3.39 12.68 8.67
CA PHE A 174 -3.55 11.98 9.95
C PHE A 174 -5.01 11.71 10.29
N ALA A 175 -5.92 12.53 9.78
CA ALA A 175 -7.36 12.40 9.95
C ALA A 175 -8.07 12.77 8.66
N PHE A 176 -9.16 12.07 8.36
CA PHE A 176 -9.94 12.26 7.13
C PHE A 176 -11.40 12.52 7.45
N GLN A 177 -12.06 13.16 6.51
CA GLN A 177 -13.48 13.41 6.53
C GLN A 177 -14.06 13.08 5.17
N VAL A 178 -15.15 12.35 5.20
CA VAL A 178 -15.89 11.93 4.01
C VAL A 178 -17.26 12.55 4.05
N VAL A 179 -17.71 13.11 2.93
CA VAL A 179 -19.05 13.70 2.82
C VAL A 179 -19.74 13.11 1.61
N GLY A 180 -20.90 12.49 1.81
CA GLY A 180 -21.73 12.00 0.71
C GLY A 180 -22.24 13.14 -0.16
N LYS A 181 -22.15 13.00 -1.50
CA LYS A 181 -22.66 14.01 -2.44
C LYS A 181 -24.19 13.96 -2.51
N GLN A 182 -24.83 15.11 -2.75
CA GLN A 182 -26.30 15.21 -2.86
C GLN A 182 -26.87 14.80 -4.23
N ASN A 183 -26.01 14.38 -5.17
CA ASN A 183 -26.42 14.06 -6.55
C ASN A 183 -26.83 12.59 -6.72
N THR A 184 -26.89 11.82 -5.63
CA THR A 184 -27.13 10.37 -5.69
C THR A 184 -28.63 10.08 -5.82
N GLN A 185 -29.08 9.85 -7.05
CA GLN A 185 -30.49 9.54 -7.40
C GLN A 185 -30.95 8.13 -6.95
N SER A 186 -30.04 7.30 -6.46
CA SER A 186 -30.27 5.97 -5.90
C SER A 186 -29.33 5.74 -4.72
N GLU A 187 -29.54 4.71 -3.90
CA GLU A 187 -28.51 4.31 -2.94
C GLU A 187 -27.27 3.88 -3.71
N LYS A 188 -26.10 4.41 -3.32
CA LYS A 188 -24.81 4.01 -3.90
C LYS A 188 -23.84 3.61 -2.80
N GLN A 189 -23.08 2.57 -3.07
CA GLN A 189 -22.04 2.07 -2.18
C GLN A 189 -20.68 2.56 -2.65
N ALA A 190 -19.85 2.98 -1.70
CA ALA A 190 -18.45 3.28 -1.93
C ALA A 190 -17.61 2.64 -0.82
N SER A 191 -16.31 2.54 -1.06
CA SER A 191 -15.35 2.03 -0.09
C SER A 191 -14.20 3.00 0.06
N ILE A 192 -13.63 3.03 1.27
CA ILE A 192 -12.40 3.74 1.55
C ILE A 192 -11.38 2.76 2.08
N THR A 193 -10.21 2.81 1.46
CA THR A 193 -9.02 2.08 1.90
C THR A 193 -8.08 3.06 2.57
N ILE A 194 -7.73 2.80 3.82
CA ILE A 194 -6.72 3.53 4.56
C ILE A 194 -5.45 2.68 4.59
N ILE A 195 -4.32 3.29 4.23
CA ILE A 195 -2.99 2.67 4.21
C ILE A 195 -2.10 3.46 5.16
N GLY A 196 -1.40 2.79 6.07
CA GLY A 196 -0.36 3.41 6.89
C GLY A 196 0.91 3.61 6.07
N ASN A 197 1.37 4.85 5.91
CA ASN A 197 2.48 5.16 5.01
C ASN A 197 3.85 4.66 5.52
N GLU A 198 4.01 4.51 6.84
CA GLU A 198 5.22 3.97 7.46
C GLU A 198 5.12 2.46 7.72
N THR A 199 3.90 1.95 7.90
CA THR A 199 3.67 0.57 8.33
C THR A 199 3.16 -0.35 7.23
N GLY A 200 2.71 0.15 6.08
CA GLY A 200 2.14 -0.65 4.98
C GLY A 200 0.81 -1.36 5.31
N GLY A 201 0.42 -1.46 6.58
CA GLY A 201 -0.87 -1.99 7.00
C GLY A 201 -2.03 -1.21 6.36
N GLN A 202 -3.08 -1.94 5.99
CA GLN A 202 -4.25 -1.37 5.32
C GLN A 202 -5.55 -1.84 5.95
N VAL A 203 -6.57 -1.00 5.91
CA VAL A 203 -7.94 -1.34 6.27
C VAL A 203 -8.89 -0.73 5.26
N THR A 204 -9.81 -1.55 4.75
CA THR A 204 -10.87 -1.09 3.85
C THR A 204 -12.20 -1.19 4.57
N PHE A 205 -12.98 -0.13 4.51
CA PHE A 205 -14.37 -0.15 4.96
C PHE A 205 -15.30 0.34 3.86
N SER A 206 -16.44 -0.32 3.74
CA SER A 206 -17.50 0.06 2.81
C SER A 206 -18.57 0.86 3.54
N PHE A 207 -19.20 1.79 2.83
CA PHE A 207 -20.33 2.54 3.32
C PHE A 207 -21.31 2.80 2.17
N THR A 208 -22.57 2.99 2.53
CA THR A 208 -23.64 3.30 1.56
C THR A 208 -24.14 4.71 1.82
N ILE A 209 -24.25 5.53 0.78
CA ILE A 209 -24.91 6.83 0.86
C ILE A 209 -26.37 6.66 0.47
N ARG A 210 -27.29 7.11 1.34
CA ARG A 210 -28.72 7.11 1.03
C ARG A 210 -29.00 8.00 -0.16
N LYS A 211 -30.06 7.67 -0.90
CA LYS A 211 -30.62 8.59 -1.90
C LYS A 211 -30.90 9.94 -1.24
N TRP A 212 -30.63 11.02 -1.94
CA TRP A 212 -31.06 12.34 -1.49
C TRP A 212 -32.53 12.53 -1.82
N ASP A 213 -33.40 12.51 -0.82
CA ASP A 213 -34.77 13.00 -0.91
C ASP A 213 -34.74 14.50 -0.59
N GLY A 214 -34.82 15.37 -1.59
CA GLY A 214 -34.64 16.82 -1.44
C GLY A 214 -35.70 17.54 -0.60
N THR A 215 -35.85 17.15 0.67
CA THR A 215 -36.83 17.66 1.63
C THR A 215 -36.07 18.26 2.81
N THR A 216 -35.91 19.57 2.77
CA THR A 216 -35.74 20.41 3.96
C THR A 216 -37.12 20.78 4.49
#